data_AF-A0A7Z8E1P1-F1
#
_entry.id   AF-A0A7Z8E1P1-F1
#
_cell.length_a   1.000
_cell.length_b   1.000
_cell.length_c   1.000
_cell.angle_alpha   90.00
_cell.angle_beta   90.00
_cell.angle_gamma   90.00
#
_symmetry.space_group_name_H-M   'P 1'
#
loop_
_entity.id
_entity.type
_entity.pdbx_description
1 polymer ?
#
loop_
_entity_poly.entity_id
_entity_poly.type
_entity_poly.pdbx_seq_one_letter_code
_entity_poly.pdbx_strand_id
1 'polypeptide(L)'
;TPYHVKLPVNVQATSAVRTISSVTTVDGPKLSHALQGLLQEFPELQVAMEPYGAYAHTASDLSKQLALIIRQKPTIYDYGCTVVTASLVNPNPIDNQAVVDSYLKWIENEITLDHIKHFIAIYTQTLVTPLIAYIQNYGIALEAHMQNTIVNLGPNYKMKFIVRDLG
;
A
#
# COMPACT_ATOMS: atom_id res chain seq x y z
N THR A 1 -9.05 11.81 11.25
CA THR A 1 -9.48 12.42 9.98
C THR A 1 -9.56 11.34 8.89
N PRO A 2 -10.39 11.49 7.85
CA PRO A 2 -10.50 10.52 6.76
C PRO A 2 -9.33 10.54 5.77
N TYR A 3 -8.39 11.48 5.92
CA TYR A 3 -7.27 11.68 5.02
C TYR A 3 -5.92 11.66 5.75
N HIS A 4 -4.91 11.19 5.04
CA HIS A 4 -3.49 11.41 5.31
C HIS A 4 -2.97 12.54 4.42
N VAL A 5 -1.97 13.27 4.91
CA VAL A 5 -1.29 14.34 4.16
C VAL A 5 0.14 13.89 3.90
N LYS A 6 0.54 13.75 2.63
CA LYS A 6 1.93 13.54 2.23
C LYS A 6 2.55 14.93 2.05
N LEU A 7 3.59 15.21 2.85
CA LEU A 7 4.34 16.46 2.83
C LEU A 7 5.79 16.20 2.41
N PRO A 8 6.43 17.15 1.71
CA PRO A 8 7.86 17.12 1.51
C PRO A 8 8.56 17.31 2.85
N VAL A 9 9.58 16.51 3.08
CA VAL A 9 10.47 16.62 4.22
C VAL A 9 11.88 16.62 3.64
N ASN A 10 12.61 17.72 3.78
CA ASN A 10 13.95 17.87 3.21
C ASN A 10 15.00 17.05 4.01
N VAL A 11 14.78 15.74 4.04
CA VAL A 11 15.59 14.74 4.72
C VAL A 11 15.82 13.62 3.72
N GLN A 12 17.05 13.14 3.67
CA GLN A 12 17.39 11.94 2.92
C GLN A 12 16.91 10.71 3.67
N ALA A 13 15.99 9.97 3.06
CA ALA A 13 15.49 8.71 3.59
C ALA A 13 15.75 7.63 2.55
N THR A 14 16.59 6.67 2.92
CA THR A 14 17.21 5.67 2.03
C THR A 14 18.05 6.32 0.93
N SER A 15 17.63 6.27 -0.33
CA SER A 15 18.39 6.71 -1.49
C SER A 15 17.98 8.08 -2.03
N ALA A 16 16.91 8.69 -1.52
CA ALA A 16 16.35 9.94 -2.08
C ALA A 16 16.01 10.97 -0.99
N VAL A 17 16.07 12.24 -1.37
CA VAL A 17 15.51 13.36 -0.60
C VAL A 17 14.00 13.34 -0.78
N ARG A 18 13.25 13.36 0.33
CA ARG A 18 11.78 13.28 0.31
C ARG A 18 11.14 14.61 -0.07
N THR A 19 11.14 14.93 -1.36
CA THR A 19 10.41 16.08 -1.93
C THR A 19 9.13 15.62 -2.64
N ILE A 20 8.25 16.55 -2.99
CA ILE A 20 7.07 16.29 -3.82
C ILE A 20 7.15 17.20 -5.04
N SER A 21 7.11 16.62 -6.24
CA SER A 21 7.13 17.43 -7.46
C SER A 21 5.78 18.11 -7.68
N SER A 22 5.77 19.35 -8.18
CA SER A 22 4.53 20.05 -8.55
C SER A 22 3.75 19.28 -9.63
N VAL A 23 4.44 18.62 -10.56
CA VAL A 23 3.83 17.74 -11.57
C VAL A 23 3.03 16.62 -10.91
N THR A 24 3.61 15.92 -9.93
CA THR A 24 2.93 14.84 -9.20
C THR A 24 1.68 15.33 -8.48
N THR A 25 1.68 16.56 -7.94
CA THR A 25 0.49 17.12 -7.29
C THR A 25 -0.68 17.39 -8.24
N VAL A 26 -0.41 17.51 -9.54
CA VAL A 26 -1.43 17.78 -10.57
C VAL A 26 -1.85 16.50 -11.28
N ASP A 27 -0.89 15.65 -11.67
CA ASP A 27 -1.17 14.44 -12.45
C ASP A 27 -1.50 13.24 -11.58
N GLY A 28 -0.97 13.17 -10.35
CA GLY A 28 -1.28 12.13 -9.37
C GLY A 28 -2.80 12.01 -9.12
N PRO A 29 -3.53 13.11 -8.81
CA PRO A 29 -4.98 13.04 -8.65
C PRO A 29 -5.75 12.58 -9.88
N LYS A 30 -5.35 13.02 -11.09
CA LYS A 30 -5.99 12.59 -12.34
C LYS A 30 -5.82 11.08 -12.55
N LEU A 31 -4.59 10.59 -12.39
CA LEU A 31 -4.28 9.18 -12.46
C LEU A 31 -5.06 8.39 -11.40
N SER A 32 -5.08 8.89 -10.16
CA SER A 32 -5.78 8.23 -9.06
C SER A 32 -7.27 8.06 -9.34
N HIS A 33 -7.94 9.09 -9.89
CA HIS A 33 -9.34 9.00 -10.31
C HIS A 33 -9.56 8.02 -11.46
N ALA A 34 -8.69 8.02 -12.48
CA ALA A 34 -8.77 7.10 -13.60
C ALA A 34 -8.61 5.63 -13.17
N LEU A 35 -7.74 5.37 -12.18
CA LEU A 35 -7.50 4.02 -11.67
C LEU A 35 -8.69 3.44 -10.90
N GLN A 36 -9.49 4.25 -10.19
CA GLN A 36 -10.57 3.73 -9.34
C GLN A 36 -11.56 2.83 -10.07
N GLY A 37 -11.85 3.10 -11.36
CA GLY A 37 -12.74 2.27 -12.16
C GLY A 37 -12.15 0.91 -12.52
N LEU A 38 -10.86 0.87 -12.85
CA LEU A 38 -10.14 -0.36 -13.23
C LEU A 38 -9.97 -1.32 -12.05
N LEU A 39 -9.91 -0.79 -10.83
CA LEU A 39 -9.71 -1.56 -9.61
C LEU A 39 -10.89 -2.45 -9.20
N GLN A 40 -12.02 -2.37 -9.92
CA GLN A 40 -13.19 -3.23 -9.67
C GLN A 40 -12.99 -4.67 -10.17
N GLU A 41 -12.05 -4.91 -11.09
CA GLU A 41 -11.77 -6.26 -11.62
C GLU A 41 -11.18 -7.19 -10.55
N PHE A 42 -10.35 -6.64 -9.65
CA PHE A 42 -9.72 -7.37 -8.55
C PHE A 42 -10.10 -6.72 -7.21
N PRO A 43 -11.28 -7.04 -6.64
CA PRO A 43 -11.80 -6.36 -5.47
C PRO A 43 -10.95 -6.54 -4.20
N GLU A 44 -10.10 -7.57 -4.16
CA GLU A 44 -9.13 -7.81 -3.09
C GLU A 44 -7.88 -6.95 -3.21
N LEU A 45 -7.60 -6.29 -4.34
CA LEU A 45 -6.50 -5.35 -4.51
C LEU A 45 -7.02 -3.96 -4.89
N GLN A 46 -6.95 -3.04 -3.94
CA GLN A 46 -7.33 -1.65 -4.12
C GLN A 46 -6.12 -0.73 -4.12
N VAL A 47 -6.31 0.51 -4.58
CA VAL A 47 -5.32 1.58 -4.49
C VAL A 47 -5.91 2.73 -3.70
N ALA A 48 -5.18 3.21 -2.70
CA ALA A 48 -5.59 4.35 -1.90
C ALA A 48 -5.72 5.60 -2.78
N MET A 49 -6.92 6.18 -2.83
CA MET A 49 -7.16 7.36 -3.67
C MET A 49 -6.37 8.57 -3.16
N GLU A 50 -5.77 9.31 -4.09
CA GLU A 50 -5.07 10.57 -3.88
C GLU A 50 -5.87 11.69 -4.57
N PRO A 51 -7.06 12.06 -4.05
CA PRO A 51 -8.01 12.89 -4.80
C PRO A 51 -7.53 14.32 -5.02
N TYR A 52 -6.56 14.81 -4.23
CA TYR A 52 -6.13 16.20 -4.30
C TYR A 52 -4.61 16.32 -4.15
N GLY A 53 -4.05 17.29 -4.87
CA GLY A 53 -2.70 17.79 -4.65
C GLY A 53 -2.69 19.30 -4.79
N ALA A 54 -1.74 19.95 -4.13
CA ALA A 54 -1.56 21.38 -4.19
C ALA A 54 -0.08 21.73 -4.08
N TYR A 55 0.31 22.86 -4.66
CA TYR A 55 1.66 23.40 -4.57
C TYR A 55 1.63 24.92 -4.59
N ALA A 56 2.65 25.56 -4.01
CA ALA A 56 2.82 27.00 -4.11
C ALA A 56 3.33 27.39 -5.51
N HIS A 57 2.67 28.36 -6.15
CA HIS A 57 3.07 28.89 -7.45
C HIS A 57 4.27 29.84 -7.32
N THR A 58 5.47 29.26 -7.27
CA THR A 58 6.75 29.96 -7.07
C THR A 58 7.87 29.24 -7.83
N ALA A 59 9.13 29.65 -7.63
CA ALA A 59 10.30 28.99 -8.21
C ALA A 59 10.30 27.48 -7.92
N SER A 60 10.71 26.68 -8.90
CA SER A 60 10.57 25.21 -8.91
C SER A 60 11.10 24.54 -7.63
N ASP A 61 12.29 24.94 -7.15
CA ASP A 61 12.90 24.32 -5.98
C ASP A 61 12.15 24.60 -4.68
N LEU A 62 11.59 25.80 -4.55
CA LEU A 62 10.76 26.17 -3.40
C LEU A 62 9.36 25.53 -3.51
N SER A 63 8.83 25.44 -4.73
CA SER A 63 7.54 24.81 -5.01
C SER A 63 7.51 23.35 -4.56
N LYS A 64 8.60 22.59 -4.78
CA LYS A 64 8.75 21.20 -4.33
C LYS A 64 8.75 21.02 -2.82
N GLN A 65 9.10 22.07 -2.08
CA GLN A 65 9.11 22.09 -0.60
C GLN A 65 7.79 22.60 -0.02
N LEU A 66 6.94 23.22 -0.85
CA LEU A 66 5.62 23.77 -0.49
C LEU A 66 4.50 23.07 -1.27
N ALA A 67 4.71 21.78 -1.55
CA ALA A 67 3.76 20.89 -2.19
C ALA A 67 3.11 19.95 -1.18
N LEU A 68 1.93 19.42 -1.49
CA LEU A 68 1.27 18.40 -0.69
C LEU A 68 0.39 17.50 -1.56
N ILE A 69 0.16 16.29 -1.07
CA ILE A 69 -0.84 15.37 -1.62
C ILE A 69 -1.77 14.94 -0.48
N ILE A 70 -3.08 15.00 -0.74
CA ILE A 70 -4.12 14.49 0.15
C ILE A 70 -4.46 13.08 -0.32
N ARG A 71 -4.28 12.10 0.58
CA ARG A 71 -4.58 10.70 0.34
C ARG A 71 -5.70 10.25 1.25
N GLN A 72 -6.68 9.52 0.73
CA GLN A 72 -7.65 8.83 1.57
C GLN A 72 -6.93 7.87 2.52
N LYS A 73 -7.36 7.83 3.79
CA LYS A 73 -6.77 6.92 4.76
C LYS A 73 -6.94 5.48 4.25
N PRO A 74 -5.86 4.74 3.97
CA PRO A 74 -5.95 3.38 3.45
C PRO A 74 -6.40 2.44 4.57
N THR A 75 -7.71 2.34 4.75
CA THR A 75 -8.34 1.59 5.84
C THR A 75 -9.13 0.46 5.24
N ILE A 76 -8.86 -0.76 5.70
CA ILE A 76 -9.68 -1.93 5.39
C ILE A 76 -10.53 -2.19 6.63
N TYR A 77 -11.83 -1.98 6.51
CA TYR A 77 -12.81 -2.28 7.57
C TYR A 77 -13.30 -3.72 7.40
N ASP A 78 -12.46 -4.69 7.78
CA ASP A 78 -12.81 -6.10 7.77
C ASP A 78 -12.27 -6.77 9.06
N TYR A 79 -12.78 -7.95 9.40
CA TYR A 79 -12.35 -8.68 10.58
C TYR A 79 -10.90 -9.16 10.42
N GLY A 80 -10.07 -8.95 11.44
CA GLY A 80 -8.66 -9.35 11.44
C GLY A 80 -7.71 -8.19 11.76
N CYS A 81 -6.49 -8.25 11.22
CA CYS A 81 -5.43 -7.30 11.50
C CYS A 81 -4.95 -6.59 10.22
N THR A 82 -4.97 -5.26 10.19
CA THR A 82 -4.47 -4.47 9.07
C THR A 82 -3.10 -3.89 9.35
N VAL A 83 -2.11 -4.26 8.54
CA VAL A 83 -0.71 -3.86 8.70
C VAL A 83 -0.06 -3.50 7.37
N VAL A 84 1.01 -2.71 7.41
CA VAL A 84 1.88 -2.52 6.25
C VAL A 84 2.66 -3.82 6.04
N THR A 85 2.70 -4.35 4.82
CA THR A 85 3.30 -5.68 4.54
C THR A 85 4.77 -5.78 4.95
N ALA A 86 5.51 -4.66 4.98
CA ALA A 86 6.87 -4.60 5.55
C ALA A 86 6.97 -5.10 6.99
N SER A 87 5.90 -4.98 7.80
CA SER A 87 5.93 -5.46 9.18
C SER A 87 5.70 -6.97 9.31
N LEU A 88 5.28 -7.66 8.26
CA LEU A 88 4.94 -9.10 8.33
C LEU A 88 6.11 -9.97 8.80
N VAL A 89 7.31 -9.62 8.34
CA VAL A 89 8.56 -10.37 8.58
C VAL A 89 9.43 -9.75 9.67
N ASN A 90 9.05 -8.57 10.17
CA ASN A 90 9.82 -7.91 11.22
C ASN A 90 9.43 -8.50 12.58
N PRO A 91 10.41 -8.88 13.42
CA PRO A 91 10.13 -9.38 14.75
C PRO A 91 9.52 -8.27 15.59
N ASN A 92 8.45 -8.60 16.31
CA ASN A 92 7.83 -7.73 17.30
C ASN A 92 8.79 -7.57 18.50
N PRO A 93 9.05 -6.33 18.98
CA PRO A 93 9.97 -6.11 20.10
C PRO A 93 9.51 -6.69 21.44
N ILE A 94 8.24 -7.08 21.57
CA ILE A 94 7.66 -7.61 22.82
C ILE A 94 7.99 -9.09 22.99
N ASP A 95 7.84 -9.89 21.94
CA ASP A 95 7.95 -11.35 21.99
C ASP A 95 8.89 -11.96 20.93
N ASN A 96 9.53 -11.10 20.12
CA ASN A 96 10.44 -11.45 19.05
C ASN A 96 9.84 -12.33 17.94
N GLN A 97 8.51 -12.42 17.86
CA GLN A 97 7.80 -13.16 16.83
C GLN A 97 7.53 -12.28 15.62
N ALA A 98 7.63 -12.83 14.41
CA ALA A 98 7.18 -12.13 13.21
C ALA A 98 5.65 -12.04 13.21
N VAL A 99 5.10 -10.96 12.65
CA VAL A 99 3.64 -10.76 12.59
C VAL A 99 2.94 -11.89 11.82
N VAL A 100 3.60 -12.46 10.80
CA VAL A 100 3.06 -13.62 10.07
C VAL A 100 2.92 -14.87 10.96
N ASP A 101 3.84 -15.10 11.89
CA ASP A 101 3.76 -16.23 12.81
C ASP A 101 2.59 -16.04 13.77
N SER A 102 2.44 -14.84 14.33
CA SER A 102 1.31 -14.49 15.20
C SER A 102 -0.03 -14.61 14.48
N TYR A 103 -0.07 -14.26 13.19
CA TYR A 103 -1.26 -14.46 12.36
C TYR A 103 -1.59 -15.95 12.19
N LEU A 104 -0.61 -16.78 11.81
CA LEU A 104 -0.83 -18.22 11.64
C LEU A 104 -1.27 -18.89 12.94
N LYS A 105 -0.69 -18.51 14.10
CA LYS A 105 -1.12 -19.00 15.42
C LYS A 105 -2.53 -18.56 15.81
N TRP A 106 -3.02 -17.46 15.23
CA TRP A 106 -4.36 -16.97 15.49
C TRP A 106 -5.42 -17.77 14.73
N ILE A 107 -5.13 -18.18 13.49
CA ILE A 107 -6.08 -18.92 12.65
C ILE A 107 -5.94 -20.44 12.74
N GLU A 108 -4.76 -20.95 13.11
CA GLU A 108 -4.47 -22.37 13.25
C GLU A 108 -4.07 -22.73 14.68
N ASN A 109 -4.55 -23.87 15.18
CA ASN A 109 -4.15 -24.41 16.49
C ASN A 109 -2.68 -24.89 16.49
N GLU A 110 -2.21 -25.42 15.35
CA GLU A 110 -0.83 -25.84 15.14
C GLU A 110 -0.34 -25.37 13.77
N ILE A 111 0.91 -24.88 13.70
CA ILE A 111 1.51 -24.44 12.44
C ILE A 111 2.24 -25.62 11.79
N THR A 112 1.79 -25.99 10.59
CA THR A 112 2.43 -27.02 9.77
C THR A 112 3.06 -26.38 8.53
N LEU A 113 3.93 -27.15 7.84
CA LEU A 113 4.48 -26.72 6.56
C LEU A 113 3.39 -26.42 5.51
N ASP A 114 2.28 -27.17 5.55
CA ASP A 114 1.20 -26.97 4.60
C ASP A 114 0.42 -25.68 4.88
N HIS A 115 0.26 -25.28 6.15
CA HIS A 115 -0.28 -23.97 6.52
C HIS A 115 0.59 -22.81 5.99
N ILE A 116 1.92 -22.96 6.05
CA ILE A 116 2.86 -21.96 5.52
C ILE A 116 2.76 -21.87 4.00
N LYS A 117 2.75 -23.02 3.30
CA LYS A 117 2.56 -23.06 1.85
C LYS A 117 1.23 -22.44 1.44
N HIS A 118 0.17 -22.73 2.18
CA HIS A 118 -1.15 -22.20 1.93
C HIS A 118 -1.17 -20.68 2.09
N PHE A 119 -0.57 -20.14 3.16
CA PHE A 119 -0.39 -18.70 3.34
C PHE A 119 0.32 -18.05 2.14
N ILE A 120 1.47 -18.59 1.72
CA ILE A 120 2.24 -18.04 0.60
C ILE A 120 1.41 -18.08 -0.69
N ALA A 121 0.70 -19.18 -0.94
CA ALA A 121 -0.15 -19.33 -2.11
C ALA A 121 -1.27 -18.28 -2.13
N ILE A 122 -2.01 -18.11 -1.03
CA ILE A 122 -3.10 -17.14 -0.94
C ILE A 122 -2.58 -15.71 -1.03
N TYR A 123 -1.50 -15.38 -0.31
CA TYR A 123 -0.86 -14.07 -0.37
C TYR A 123 -0.46 -13.71 -1.81
N THR A 124 0.22 -14.63 -2.49
CA THR A 124 0.69 -14.43 -3.87
C THR A 124 -0.47 -14.36 -4.84
N GLN A 125 -1.45 -15.24 -4.72
CA GLN A 125 -2.62 -15.25 -5.60
C GLN A 125 -3.42 -13.95 -5.48
N THR A 126 -3.59 -13.44 -4.27
CA THR A 126 -4.37 -12.24 -3.99
C THR A 126 -3.64 -10.94 -4.36
N LEU A 127 -2.31 -10.88 -4.20
CA LEU A 127 -1.53 -9.67 -4.48
C LEU A 127 -0.86 -9.68 -5.86
N VAL A 128 -0.16 -10.75 -6.22
CA VAL A 128 0.73 -10.77 -7.40
C VAL A 128 -0.07 -11.00 -8.68
N THR A 129 -1.10 -11.84 -8.65
CA THR A 129 -1.94 -12.10 -9.85
C THR A 129 -2.57 -10.80 -10.38
N PRO A 130 -3.24 -9.97 -9.55
CA PRO A 130 -3.78 -8.71 -10.04
C PRO A 130 -2.70 -7.74 -10.55
N LEU A 131 -1.53 -7.68 -9.90
CA LEU A 131 -0.43 -6.80 -10.34
C LEU A 131 0.08 -7.17 -11.74
N ILE A 132 0.25 -8.46 -12.01
CA ILE A 132 0.64 -8.94 -13.35
C ILE A 132 -0.48 -8.66 -14.36
N ALA A 133 -1.74 -8.90 -13.99
CA ALA A 133 -2.88 -8.65 -14.86
C ALA A 133 -2.99 -7.16 -15.23
N TYR A 134 -2.79 -6.23 -14.30
CA TYR A 134 -2.79 -4.80 -14.61
C TYR A 134 -1.71 -4.38 -15.62
N ILE A 135 -0.52 -4.99 -15.53
CA ILE A 135 0.56 -4.76 -16.49
C ILE A 135 0.17 -5.33 -17.86
N GLN A 136 -0.30 -6.57 -17.91
CA GLN A 136 -0.57 -7.28 -19.18
C GLN A 136 -1.79 -6.73 -19.93
N ASN A 137 -2.87 -6.42 -19.20
CA ASN A 137 -4.15 -6.06 -19.79
C ASN A 137 -4.29 -4.55 -20.01
N TYR A 138 -3.62 -3.73 -19.18
CA TYR A 138 -3.81 -2.28 -19.17
C TYR A 138 -2.51 -1.48 -19.28
N GLY A 139 -1.33 -2.13 -19.23
CA GLY A 139 -0.04 -1.43 -19.22
C GLY A 139 0.22 -0.65 -17.93
N ILE A 140 -0.47 -0.97 -16.84
CA ILE A 140 -0.38 -0.26 -15.56
C ILE A 140 0.52 -1.04 -14.63
N ALA A 141 1.68 -0.46 -14.29
CA ALA A 141 2.59 -0.99 -13.28
C ALA A 141 2.36 -0.24 -11.95
N LEU A 142 1.90 -0.96 -10.92
CA LEU A 142 1.77 -0.42 -9.57
C LEU A 142 3.03 -0.70 -8.75
N GLU A 143 3.56 0.30 -8.05
CA GLU A 143 4.73 0.14 -7.17
C GLU A 143 4.35 -0.48 -5.82
N ALA A 144 3.97 -1.76 -5.84
CA ALA A 144 3.47 -2.50 -4.69
C ALA A 144 4.57 -3.07 -3.77
N HIS A 145 5.63 -2.30 -3.49
CA HIS A 145 6.69 -2.73 -2.58
C HIS A 145 6.17 -2.81 -1.13
N MET A 146 6.90 -3.50 -0.24
CA MET A 146 6.39 -3.84 1.10
C MET A 146 5.98 -2.63 1.97
N GLN A 147 6.57 -1.44 1.77
CA GLN A 147 6.18 -0.24 2.50
C GLN A 147 4.93 0.47 1.92
N ASN A 148 4.64 0.27 0.64
CA ASN A 148 3.51 0.85 -0.11
C ASN A 148 2.31 -0.09 -0.16
N THR A 149 2.46 -1.32 0.32
CA THR A 149 1.39 -2.31 0.33
C THR A 149 0.92 -2.54 1.76
N ILE A 150 -0.38 -2.36 1.98
CA ILE A 150 -1.08 -2.67 3.22
C ILE A 150 -1.87 -3.95 2.99
N VAL A 151 -1.85 -4.86 3.97
CA VAL A 151 -2.66 -6.08 3.96
C VAL A 151 -3.58 -6.09 5.17
N ASN A 152 -4.84 -6.50 4.97
CA ASN A 152 -5.69 -7.00 6.03
C ASN A 152 -5.60 -8.52 6.07
N LEU A 153 -5.15 -9.04 7.19
CA LEU A 153 -5.04 -10.47 7.50
C LEU A 153 -6.31 -10.90 8.23
N GLY A 154 -7.26 -11.46 7.49
CA GLY A 154 -8.55 -11.93 8.00
C GLY A 154 -8.56 -13.42 8.36
N PRO A 155 -9.68 -13.92 8.90
CA PRO A 155 -9.84 -15.32 9.25
C PRO A 155 -9.85 -16.21 7.99
N ASN A 156 -9.53 -17.49 8.14
CA ASN A 156 -9.53 -18.47 7.04
C ASN A 156 -8.72 -18.01 5.83
N TYR A 157 -7.54 -17.41 6.07
CA TYR A 157 -6.66 -16.89 5.02
C TYR A 157 -7.24 -15.78 4.13
N LYS A 158 -8.40 -15.19 4.48
CA LYS A 158 -8.98 -14.10 3.69
C LYS A 158 -8.11 -12.86 3.77
N MET A 159 -7.54 -12.44 2.64
CA MET A 159 -6.66 -11.27 2.56
C MET A 159 -7.23 -10.21 1.64
N LYS A 160 -7.01 -8.95 2.00
CA LYS A 160 -7.27 -7.78 1.15
C LYS A 160 -6.08 -6.85 1.19
N PHE A 161 -5.77 -6.24 0.07
CA PHE A 161 -4.61 -5.39 -0.12
C PHE A 161 -5.03 -3.98 -0.54
N ILE A 162 -4.31 -3.00 -0.01
CA ILE A 162 -4.34 -1.63 -0.50
C ILE A 162 -2.91 -1.23 -0.85
N VAL A 163 -2.66 -0.91 -2.12
CA VAL A 163 -1.44 -0.22 -2.54
C VAL A 163 -1.64 1.27 -2.33
N ARG A 164 -0.61 1.97 -1.88
CA ARG A 164 -0.58 3.44 -1.74
C ARG A 164 0.68 3.97 -2.41
N ASP A 165 0.64 5.27 -2.68
CA ASP A 165 1.67 6.00 -3.41
C ASP A 165 1.63 5.75 -4.92
N LEU A 166 1.27 6.79 -5.67
CA LEU A 166 1.10 6.77 -7.12
C LEU A 166 2.15 7.60 -7.86
N GLY A 167 3.17 8.10 -7.16
CA GLY A 167 4.16 9.00 -7.74
C GLY A 167 5.52 8.94 -7.10
#